data_AF-A0A7S3LB63-F1
#
_entry.id   AF-A0A7S3LB63-F1
#
_cell.length_a   1.000
_cell.length_b   1.000
_cell.length_c   1.000
_cell.angle_alpha   90.00
_cell.angle_beta   90.00
_cell.angle_gamma   90.00
#
_symmetry.space_group_name_H-M   'P 1'
#
loop_
_entity.id
_entity.type
_entity.pdbx_description
1 polymer ?
#
loop_
_entity_poly.entity_id
_entity_poly.type
_entity_poly.pdbx_seq_one_letter_code
_entity_poly.pdbx_strand_id
1 'polypeptide(L)'
;GHISNPPCFVHANRGPLAPTTPATLVQVVRCEIFPDGRADVVLLPKAYTWIEKMWEKPNSHGLYYAQCLRMGQKTTFSMNQLARQEALTMMMDQLLVNLRGGGEDDMEDDEFDESAASSSGGESDY
;
A
#
# COMPACT_ATOMS: atom_id res chain seq x y z
N GLY A 1 -22.93 7.14 -9.01
CA GLY A 1 -23.91 8.15 -8.58
C GLY A 1 -23.31 9.05 -7.50
N HIS A 2 -23.83 10.27 -7.32
CA HIS A 2 -23.40 11.19 -6.26
C HIS A 2 -24.01 10.78 -4.90
N ILE A 3 -23.22 10.81 -3.81
CA ILE A 3 -23.67 10.38 -2.47
C ILE A 3 -23.97 11.62 -1.62
N SER A 4 -25.23 11.81 -1.21
CA SER A 4 -25.71 13.01 -0.49
C SER A 4 -25.22 13.13 0.96
N ASN A 5 -24.82 12.02 1.59
CA ASN A 5 -24.14 12.02 2.89
C ASN A 5 -23.07 10.92 2.90
N PRO A 6 -21.86 11.22 2.41
CA PRO A 6 -20.91 10.16 2.12
C PRO A 6 -20.32 9.60 3.41
N PRO A 7 -20.29 8.26 3.58
CA PRO A 7 -19.79 7.61 4.77
C PRO A 7 -18.30 7.89 4.98
N CYS A 8 -17.90 7.98 6.24
CA CYS A 8 -16.51 8.11 6.64
C CYS A 8 -15.99 6.77 7.17
N PHE A 9 -14.77 6.42 6.77
CA PHE A 9 -14.09 5.21 7.20
C PHE A 9 -12.70 5.53 7.73
N VAL A 10 -12.15 4.60 8.49
CA VAL A 10 -10.74 4.64 8.90
C VAL A 10 -9.96 3.79 7.91
N HIS A 11 -9.03 4.42 7.20
CA HIS A 11 -8.09 3.75 6.33
C HIS A 11 -6.74 3.67 7.05
N ALA A 12 -6.24 2.45 7.24
CA ALA A 12 -4.92 2.20 7.80
C ALA A 12 -4.16 1.24 6.88
N ASN A 13 -2.94 1.62 6.52
CA ASN A 13 -2.12 0.80 5.63
C ASN A 13 -1.47 -0.34 6.42
N ARG A 14 -1.66 -1.57 5.90
CA ARG A 14 -0.98 -2.82 6.29
C ARG A 14 -1.33 -3.34 7.70
N GLY A 15 -1.77 -4.60 7.74
CA GLY A 15 -1.95 -5.34 8.98
C GLY A 15 -0.65 -6.00 9.47
N PRO A 16 -0.59 -6.44 10.75
CA PRO A 16 -1.63 -6.30 11.76
C PRO A 16 -1.69 -4.87 12.33
N LEU A 17 -2.91 -4.34 12.48
CA LEU A 17 -3.11 -3.02 13.07
C LEU A 17 -2.89 -3.13 14.58
N ALA A 18 -1.95 -2.36 15.12
CA ALA A 18 -1.71 -2.26 16.56
C ALA A 18 -2.39 -1.01 17.14
N PRO A 19 -2.69 -0.96 18.45
CA PRO A 19 -2.93 0.31 19.13
C PRO A 19 -1.80 1.28 18.83
N THR A 20 -2.12 2.57 18.72
CA THR A 20 -1.23 3.67 18.30
C THR A 20 -0.78 3.63 16.84
N THR A 21 -1.35 2.76 16.00
CA THR A 21 -1.08 2.81 14.55
C THR A 21 -1.65 4.10 13.97
N PRO A 22 -0.88 4.87 13.19
CA PRO A 22 -1.40 6.02 12.46
C PRO A 22 -2.39 5.55 11.39
N ALA A 23 -3.52 6.24 11.31
CA ALA A 23 -4.56 6.00 10.33
C ALA A 23 -5.06 7.30 9.72
N THR A 24 -5.82 7.17 8.65
CA THR A 24 -6.43 8.29 7.93
C THR A 24 -7.94 8.13 7.97
N LEU A 25 -8.64 9.13 8.50
CA LEU A 25 -10.07 9.26 8.30
C LEU A 25 -10.33 9.68 6.86
N VAL A 26 -11.06 8.85 6.12
CA VAL A 26 -11.36 9.06 4.70
C VAL A 26 -12.87 9.12 4.49
N GLN A 27 -13.29 9.85 3.46
CA GLN A 27 -14.68 9.91 3.01
C GLN A 27 -14.78 9.26 1.63
N VAL A 28 -15.79 8.40 1.43
CA VAL A 28 -16.06 7.81 0.12
C VAL A 28 -16.73 8.85 -0.77
N VAL A 29 -16.05 9.31 -1.81
CA VAL A 29 -16.61 10.33 -2.74
C VAL A 29 -17.21 9.72 -3.99
N ARG A 30 -16.72 8.56 -4.41
CA ARG A 30 -17.25 7.77 -5.52
C ARG A 30 -17.06 6.29 -5.22
N CYS A 31 -18.07 5.50 -5.53
CA CYS A 31 -18.01 4.05 -5.51
C CYS A 31 -18.67 3.54 -6.80
N GLU A 32 -17.94 2.74 -7.56
CA GLU A 32 -18.40 2.11 -8.78
C GLU A 32 -18.29 0.60 -8.60
N ILE A 33 -19.44 -0.08 -8.65
CA ILE A 33 -19.53 -1.53 -8.43
C ILE A 33 -19.70 -2.18 -9.80
N PHE A 34 -18.82 -3.12 -10.12
CA PHE A 34 -18.83 -3.85 -11.36
C PHE A 34 -19.76 -5.09 -11.28
N PRO A 35 -20.24 -5.61 -12.42
CA PRO A 35 -21.13 -6.78 -12.44
C PRO A 35 -20.53 -8.06 -11.82
N ASP A 36 -19.21 -8.16 -11.78
CA ASP A 36 -18.47 -9.28 -11.18
C ASP A 36 -18.33 -9.17 -9.65
N GLY A 37 -18.90 -8.12 -9.03
CA GLY A 37 -18.87 -7.88 -7.60
C GLY A 37 -17.64 -7.12 -7.09
N ARG A 38 -16.70 -6.75 -7.97
CA ARG A 38 -15.60 -5.83 -7.61
C ARG A 38 -16.10 -4.40 -7.48
N ALA A 39 -15.36 -3.57 -6.78
CA ALA A 39 -15.68 -2.15 -6.65
C ALA A 39 -14.44 -1.27 -6.69
N ASP A 40 -14.53 -0.18 -7.47
CA ASP A 40 -13.58 0.92 -7.43
C ASP A 40 -14.10 2.01 -6.50
N VAL A 41 -13.28 2.37 -5.51
CA VAL A 41 -13.64 3.34 -4.48
C VAL A 41 -12.65 4.48 -4.49
N VAL A 42 -13.15 5.71 -4.68
CA VAL A 42 -12.35 6.93 -4.54
C VAL A 42 -12.54 7.47 -3.13
N LEU A 43 -11.42 7.62 -2.43
CA LEU A 43 -11.36 8.05 -1.04
C LEU A 43 -10.77 9.46 -0.94
N LEU A 44 -11.42 10.32 -0.18
CA LEU A 44 -10.93 11.66 0.15
C LEU A 44 -10.41 11.69 1.59
N PRO A 45 -9.11 11.94 1.83
CA PRO A 45 -8.58 12.14 3.17
C PRO A 45 -9.20 13.36 3.86
N LYS A 46 -9.63 13.19 5.11
CA LYS A 46 -10.24 14.26 5.94
C LYS A 46 -9.37 14.67 7.12
N ALA A 47 -8.79 13.69 7.80
CA ALA A 47 -7.94 13.92 8.97
C ALA A 47 -7.05 12.71 9.22
N TYR A 48 -5.93 12.92 9.91
CA TYR A 48 -5.13 11.82 10.44
C TYR A 48 -5.56 11.52 11.88
N THR A 49 -5.49 10.25 12.25
CA THR A 49 -5.94 9.74 13.55
C THR A 49 -4.97 8.70 14.08
N TRP A 50 -4.98 8.50 15.39
CA TRP A 50 -4.33 7.38 16.06
C TRP A 50 -5.39 6.35 16.42
N ILE A 51 -5.17 5.08 16.09
CA ILE A 51 -6.05 4.00 16.53
C ILE A 51 -5.80 3.73 18.02
N GLU A 52 -6.83 3.81 18.85
CA GLU A 52 -6.70 3.50 20.28
C GLU A 52 -7.11 2.05 20.58
N LYS A 53 -8.25 1.63 20.05
CA LYS A 53 -8.83 0.30 20.26
C LYS A 53 -9.51 -0.16 18.97
N MET A 54 -9.49 -1.47 18.74
CA MET A 54 -10.22 -2.10 17.64
C MET A 54 -10.94 -3.35 18.12
N TRP A 55 -12.04 -3.65 17.46
CA TRP A 55 -12.79 -4.87 17.70
C TRP A 55 -13.43 -5.33 16.38
N GLU A 56 -13.45 -6.63 16.16
CA GLU A 56 -14.10 -7.22 15.01
C GLU A 56 -15.62 -7.19 15.20
N LYS A 57 -16.35 -6.83 14.15
CA LYS A 57 -17.81 -6.88 14.16
C LYS A 57 -18.25 -8.34 14.02
N PRO A 58 -19.09 -8.87 14.94
CA PRO A 58 -19.62 -10.23 14.80
C PRO A 58 -20.36 -10.42 13.48
N ASN A 59 -20.21 -11.59 12.85
CA ASN A 59 -20.89 -11.98 11.59
C ASN A 59 -20.62 -11.05 10.40
N SER A 60 -19.49 -10.37 10.37
CA SER A 60 -19.20 -9.35 9.36
C SER A 60 -18.14 -9.74 8.32
N HIS A 61 -17.53 -10.92 8.48
CA HIS A 61 -16.48 -11.43 7.60
C HIS A 61 -15.35 -10.42 7.34
N GLY A 62 -14.80 -9.84 8.42
CA GLY A 62 -13.64 -8.94 8.33
C GLY A 62 -13.94 -7.44 8.39
N LEU A 63 -15.11 -7.02 8.90
CA LEU A 63 -15.32 -5.62 9.27
C LEU A 63 -14.87 -5.36 10.69
N TYR A 64 -14.16 -4.25 10.88
CA TYR A 64 -13.65 -3.81 12.16
C TYR A 64 -14.28 -2.48 12.55
N TYR A 65 -14.55 -2.35 13.84
CA TYR A 65 -14.78 -1.06 14.46
C TYR A 65 -13.49 -0.59 15.11
N ALA A 66 -13.28 0.72 15.09
CA ALA A 66 -12.11 1.34 15.69
C ALA A 66 -12.53 2.57 16.50
N GLN A 67 -11.96 2.69 17.68
CA GLN A 67 -11.90 3.95 18.41
C GLN A 67 -10.62 4.66 18.00
N CYS A 68 -10.73 5.93 17.59
CA CYS A 68 -9.59 6.70 17.13
C CYS A 68 -9.52 8.08 17.79
N LEU A 69 -8.30 8.52 18.08
CA LEU A 69 -8.01 9.87 18.52
C LEU A 69 -7.64 10.73 17.31
N ARG A 70 -8.36 11.81 17.07
CA ARG A 70 -8.06 12.73 15.97
C ARG A 70 -6.79 13.51 16.26
N MET A 71 -5.86 13.54 15.31
CA MET A 71 -4.66 14.37 15.41
C MET A 71 -4.99 15.86 15.28
N GLY A 72 -4.16 16.70 15.90
CA GLY A 72 -4.28 18.16 15.78
C GLY A 72 -4.17 18.63 14.33
N GLN A 73 -4.74 19.81 14.04
CA GLN A 73 -4.74 20.39 12.69
C GLN A 73 -3.31 20.59 12.14
N LYS A 74 -2.37 21.04 12.96
CA LYS A 74 -0.97 21.23 12.57
C LYS A 74 -0.33 19.92 12.09
N THR A 75 -0.51 18.84 12.84
CA THR A 75 -0.01 17.51 12.47
C THR A 75 -0.68 17.02 11.19
N THR A 76 -1.99 17.18 11.09
CA THR A 76 -2.76 16.78 9.90
C THR A 76 -2.28 17.52 8.65
N PHE A 77 -1.99 18.82 8.77
CA PHE A 77 -1.48 19.63 7.67
C PHE A 77 -0.08 19.18 7.24
N SER A 78 0.82 18.98 8.21
CA SER A 78 2.19 18.48 7.94
C SER A 78 2.16 17.14 7.21
N MET A 79 1.34 16.20 7.66
CA MET A 79 1.24 14.89 7.03
C MET A 79 0.64 14.96 5.62
N ASN A 80 -0.35 15.83 5.39
CA ASN A 80 -0.89 16.04 4.05
C ASN A 80 0.16 16.62 3.10
N GLN A 81 1.04 17.51 3.59
CA GLN A 81 2.14 18.03 2.76
C GLN A 81 3.13 16.92 2.39
N LEU A 82 3.55 16.11 3.36
CA LEU A 82 4.46 14.98 3.13
C LEU A 82 3.84 13.98 2.15
N ALA A 83 2.59 13.58 2.33
CA ALA A 83 1.90 12.65 1.44
C ALA A 83 1.80 13.18 -0.01
N ARG A 84 1.65 14.50 -0.19
CA ARG A 84 1.66 15.12 -1.53
C ARG A 84 3.05 15.12 -2.15
N GLN A 85 4.09 15.39 -1.35
CA GLN A 85 5.47 15.33 -1.84
C GLN A 85 5.83 13.92 -2.27
N GLU A 86 5.51 12.91 -1.45
CA GLU A 86 5.72 11.50 -1.80
C GLU A 86 4.98 11.11 -3.08
N ALA A 87 3.71 11.49 -3.22
CA ALA A 87 2.94 11.21 -4.43
C ALA A 87 3.58 11.85 -5.69
N LEU A 88 4.09 13.08 -5.60
CA LEU A 88 4.78 13.73 -6.71
C LEU A 88 6.10 13.02 -7.05
N THR A 89 6.87 12.60 -6.05
CA THR A 89 8.10 11.84 -6.26
C THR A 89 7.82 10.52 -6.96
N MET A 90 6.79 9.78 -6.53
CA MET A 90 6.39 8.53 -7.20
C MET A 90 6.00 8.74 -8.67
N MET A 91 5.29 9.84 -8.98
CA MET A 91 4.98 10.19 -10.37
C MET A 91 6.22 10.51 -11.19
N MET A 92 7.20 11.23 -10.61
CA MET A 92 8.46 11.53 -11.28
C MET A 92 9.30 10.28 -11.53
N ASP A 93 9.38 9.37 -10.56
CA ASP A 93 10.09 8.09 -10.72
C ASP A 93 9.48 7.26 -11.86
N GLN A 94 8.15 7.20 -11.95
CA GLN A 94 7.46 6.50 -13.03
C GLN A 94 7.73 7.16 -14.40
N LEU A 95 7.79 8.49 -14.47
CA LEU A 95 8.16 9.20 -15.70
C LEU A 95 9.62 8.93 -16.11
N LEU A 96 10.54 8.89 -15.15
CA LEU A 96 11.95 8.58 -15.43
C LEU A 96 12.14 7.16 -15.95
N VAL A 97 11.43 6.17 -15.39
CA VAL A 97 11.44 4.79 -15.91
C VAL A 97 10.90 4.73 -17.33
N ASN A 98 9.79 5.41 -17.60
CA ASN A 98 9.19 5.44 -18.95
C ASN A 98 10.08 6.15 -19.99
N LEU A 99 10.84 7.17 -19.57
CA LEU A 99 11.81 7.86 -20.44
C LEU A 99 13.09 7.03 -20.64
N ARG A 100 13.48 6.21 -19.67
CA ARG A 100 14.66 5.34 -19.75
C ARG A 100 14.42 4.05 -20.53
N GLY A 101 13.18 3.57 -20.60
CA GLY A 101 12.79 2.37 -21.35
C GLY A 101 12.60 2.55 -22.87
N GLY A 102 13.12 3.64 -23.45
CA GLY A 102 12.93 4.01 -24.86
C GLY A 102 14.11 3.72 -25.80
N GLY A 103 15.14 2.96 -25.39
CA GLY A 103 16.22 2.61 -26.30
C GLY A 103 17.36 1.83 -25.65
N GLU A 104 17.23 0.50 -25.62
CA GLU A 104 18.37 -0.43 -25.58
C GLU A 104 17.98 -1.63 -26.45
N ASP A 105 18.09 -1.44 -27.77
CA ASP A 105 18.28 -2.52 -28.73
C ASP A 105 19.69 -3.12 -28.53
N ASP A 106 19.78 -4.44 -28.73
CA ASP A 106 20.96 -5.25 -29.04
C ASP A 106 22.17 -5.23 -28.09
N MET A 107 22.36 -6.34 -27.37
CA MET A 107 23.45 -7.26 -27.67
C MET A 107 23.25 -8.59 -26.92
N GLU A 108 22.84 -9.62 -27.68
CA GLU A 108 23.02 -11.02 -27.30
C GLU A 108 24.54 -11.29 -27.27
N ASP A 109 25.11 -11.56 -26.09
CA ASP A 109 26.45 -12.13 -25.99
C ASP A 109 26.37 -13.55 -25.44
N ASP A 110 26.94 -14.43 -26.25
CA ASP A 110 26.94 -15.88 -26.31
C ASP A 110 27.26 -16.64 -25.01
N GLU A 111 26.69 -17.86 -24.99
CA GLU A 111 26.96 -18.97 -24.08
C GLU A 111 28.46 -19.27 -23.87
N PHE A 112 28.86 -19.56 -22.63
CA PHE A 112 30.02 -20.40 -22.36
C PHE A 112 29.69 -21.39 -21.23
N ASP A 113 29.38 -22.62 -21.64
CA ASP A 113 29.25 -23.82 -20.82
C ASP A 113 30.66 -24.38 -20.52
N GLU A 114 31.01 -24.52 -19.25
CA GLU A 114 32.14 -25.39 -18.86
C GLU A 114 31.78 -26.19 -17.61
N SER A 115 31.26 -27.39 -17.87
CA SER A 115 30.97 -28.43 -16.91
C SER A 115 32.15 -29.43 -16.85
N ALA A 116 32.84 -29.48 -15.70
CA ALA A 116 33.70 -30.59 -15.23
C ALA A 116 34.34 -30.18 -13.89
N ALA A 117 34.57 -31.01 -12.88
CA ALA A 117 34.31 -32.41 -12.66
C ALA A 117 34.33 -32.65 -11.13
N SER A 118 33.58 -33.66 -10.72
CA SER A 118 33.58 -34.27 -9.39
C SER A 118 34.96 -34.74 -8.93
N SER A 119 35.31 -34.54 -7.67
CA SER A 119 36.26 -35.42 -6.97
C SER A 119 35.76 -35.77 -5.56
N SER A 120 35.60 -37.07 -5.40
CA SER A 120 35.28 -37.89 -4.23
C SER A 120 36.23 -37.78 -3.03
N GLY A 121 35.73 -38.09 -1.83
CA GLY A 121 36.37 -39.10 -0.98
C GLY A 121 36.65 -38.75 0.50
N GLY A 122 36.20 -39.66 1.39
CA GLY A 122 36.70 -39.91 2.75
C GLY A 122 35.83 -39.33 3.88
N GLU A 123 35.02 -40.11 4.62
CA GLU A 123 35.37 -40.93 5.81
C GLU A 123 36.02 -40.11 6.95
N SER A 124 35.74 -40.27 8.24
CA SER A 124 34.86 -41.12 9.05
C SER A 124 34.85 -40.54 10.47
N ASP A 125 33.93 -41.02 11.30
CA ASP A 125 33.65 -40.66 12.69
C ASP A 125 34.87 -40.53 13.63
N TYR A 126 34.76 -39.58 14.57
CA TYR A 126 35.08 -39.72 15.99
C TYR A 126 34.18 -38.78 16.82
#